data_AF-A0A7C5UNL9-F1
#
_entry.id   AF-A0A7C5UNL9-F1
#
_cell.length_a   1.000
_cell.length_b   1.000
_cell.length_c   1.000
_cell.angle_alpha   90.00
_cell.angle_beta   90.00
_cell.angle_gamma   90.00
#
_symmetry.space_group_name_H-M   'P 1'
#
loop_
_entity.id
_entity.type
_entity.pdbx_description
1 polymer ?
#
loop_
_entity_poly.entity_id
_entity_poly.type
_entity_poly.pdbx_seq_one_letter_code
_entity_poly.pdbx_strand_id
1 'polypeptide(L)'
;MKLNLLAKKTLLFLLFLLIFNLVFIFSCEREEEIPVSDSCYEPAPVSGDPRFGSAGQIMIDDRHLGTRGDGEIDCLWIGVNDSEVWEDIISGNNGCRSLIGGIIIIDPNLPHGFYINPATSFCSYGVIPELSTTIDWVEADPEKFSSGCGGYGDGICLFWANIREVVPNQ
;
A
#
# COMPACT_ATOMS: atom_id res chain seq x y z
N MET A 1 57.35 18.03 -12.40
CA MET A 1 56.88 17.63 -11.06
C MET A 1 56.04 16.36 -11.21
N LYS A 2 56.57 15.18 -10.88
CA LYS A 2 55.85 13.91 -11.04
C LYS A 2 54.90 13.74 -9.85
N LEU A 3 53.59 13.86 -10.09
CA LEU A 3 52.59 13.54 -9.08
C LEU A 3 52.76 12.07 -8.66
N ASN A 4 52.97 11.84 -7.35
CA ASN A 4 53.17 10.51 -6.79
C ASN A 4 51.99 9.60 -7.20
N LEU A 5 52.30 8.36 -7.61
CA LEU A 5 51.30 7.38 -8.07
C LEU A 5 50.18 7.19 -7.03
N LEU A 6 50.52 7.30 -5.74
CA LEU A 6 49.57 7.25 -4.64
C LEU A 6 48.57 8.42 -4.69
N ALA A 7 49.05 9.66 -4.95
CA ALA A 7 48.20 10.84 -5.05
C ALA A 7 47.21 10.76 -6.23
N LYS A 8 47.63 10.14 -7.35
CA LYS A 8 46.73 9.91 -8.49
C LYS A 8 45.59 8.93 -8.16
N LYS A 9 45.89 7.85 -7.43
CA LYS A 9 44.89 6.87 -7.01
C LYS A 9 43.90 7.46 -6.00
N THR A 10 44.40 8.23 -5.03
CA THR A 10 43.55 8.93 -4.06
C THR A 10 42.62 9.93 -4.74
N LEU A 11 43.13 10.70 -5.71
CA LEU A 11 42.32 11.66 -6.45
C LEU A 11 41.21 10.97 -7.27
N LEU A 12 41.52 9.84 -7.92
CA LEU A 12 40.54 9.08 -8.70
C LEU A 12 39.43 8.51 -7.82
N PHE A 13 39.77 8.01 -6.63
CA PHE A 13 38.82 7.48 -5.67
C PHE A 13 37.89 8.56 -5.11
N LEU A 14 38.44 9.74 -4.77
CA LEU A 14 37.64 10.89 -4.34
C LEU A 14 36.71 11.40 -5.45
N LEU A 15 37.18 11.42 -6.70
CA LEU A 15 36.36 11.80 -7.84
C LEU A 15 35.21 10.80 -8.05
N PHE A 16 35.47 9.50 -7.91
CA PHE A 16 34.44 8.46 -7.98
C PHE A 16 33.39 8.63 -6.89
N LEU A 17 33.80 8.85 -5.64
CA LEU A 17 32.86 9.11 -4.54
C LEU A 17 32.03 10.37 -4.77
N LEU A 18 32.63 11.44 -5.30
CA LEU A 18 31.91 12.67 -5.61
C LEU A 18 30.86 12.45 -6.69
N ILE A 19 31.21 11.76 -7.78
CA ILE A 19 30.29 11.43 -8.88
C ILE A 19 29.17 10.52 -8.37
N PHE A 20 29.50 9.50 -7.57
CA PHE A 20 28.51 8.58 -7.01
C PHE A 20 27.52 9.32 -6.10
N ASN A 21 28.01 10.21 -5.21
CA ASN A 21 27.12 11.01 -4.37
C ASN A 21 26.29 12.02 -5.18
N LEU A 22 26.86 12.63 -6.23
CA LEU A 22 26.10 13.53 -7.11
C LEU A 22 24.99 12.78 -7.84
N VAL A 23 25.25 11.57 -8.36
CA VAL A 23 24.21 10.73 -8.97
C VAL A 23 23.12 10.41 -7.94
N PHE A 24 23.46 10.04 -6.71
CA PHE A 24 22.45 9.79 -5.67
C PHE A 24 21.65 11.04 -5.26
N ILE A 25 22.28 12.21 -5.23
CA ILE A 25 21.61 13.48 -4.90
C ILE A 25 20.69 13.94 -6.05
N PHE A 26 21.12 13.76 -7.31
CA PHE A 26 20.33 14.13 -8.49
C PHE A 26 19.30 13.07 -8.90
N SER A 27 19.47 11.81 -8.49
CA SER A 27 18.44 10.76 -8.59
C SER A 27 17.37 10.87 -7.51
N CYS A 28 17.48 11.83 -6.60
CA CYS A 28 16.32 12.40 -5.93
C CYS A 28 15.61 13.33 -6.94
N GLU A 29 15.14 12.75 -8.04
CA GLU A 29 14.20 13.43 -8.91
C GLU A 29 12.99 13.73 -8.04
N ARG A 30 12.75 15.03 -7.84
CA ARG A 30 11.53 15.53 -7.26
C ARG A 30 10.41 14.99 -8.13
N GLU A 31 9.72 13.96 -7.64
CA GLU A 31 8.50 13.45 -8.25
C GLU A 31 7.63 14.67 -8.53
N GLU A 32 7.41 14.95 -9.81
CA GLU A 32 6.44 15.93 -10.23
C GLU A 32 5.11 15.42 -9.66
N GLU A 33 4.55 16.13 -8.68
CA GLU A 33 3.20 15.89 -8.20
C GLU A 33 2.27 16.06 -9.40
N ILE A 34 2.03 14.96 -10.12
CA ILE A 34 0.93 14.87 -11.07
C ILE A 34 -0.30 15.28 -10.25
N PRO A 35 -1.08 16.28 -10.68
CA PRO A 35 -2.27 16.68 -9.93
C PRO A 35 -3.23 15.50 -9.96
N VAL A 36 -3.20 14.70 -8.90
CA VAL A 36 -4.00 13.50 -8.81
C VAL A 36 -5.45 13.92 -8.62
N SER A 37 -6.33 13.40 -9.47
CA SER A 37 -7.77 13.52 -9.26
C SER A 37 -8.11 12.87 -7.93
N ASP A 38 -8.33 13.66 -6.88
CA ASP A 38 -8.51 13.16 -5.50
C ASP A 38 -9.92 12.59 -5.24
N SER A 39 -10.56 12.03 -6.27
CA SER A 39 -11.97 11.66 -6.23
C SER A 39 -12.20 10.25 -5.66
N CYS A 40 -11.79 10.04 -4.42
CA CYS A 40 -12.21 8.87 -3.63
C CYS A 40 -13.63 9.05 -3.10
N TYR A 41 -14.60 9.16 -4.00
CA TYR A 41 -16.01 9.33 -3.62
C TYR A 41 -16.76 8.01 -3.77
N GLU A 42 -16.57 7.11 -2.81
CA GLU A 42 -17.46 5.97 -2.59
C GLU A 42 -18.09 6.08 -1.19
N PRO A 43 -19.43 5.99 -1.04
CA PRO A 43 -20.05 5.98 0.27
C PRO A 43 -19.61 4.75 1.07
N ALA A 44 -19.43 4.92 2.39
CA ALA A 44 -19.14 3.80 3.28
C ALA A 44 -20.18 2.68 3.12
N PRO A 45 -19.77 1.41 3.06
CA PRO A 45 -20.70 0.29 3.00
C PRO A 45 -21.67 0.35 4.18
N VAL A 46 -22.90 -0.11 3.96
CA VAL A 46 -23.95 -0.13 4.99
C VAL A 46 -24.35 -1.56 5.30
N SER A 47 -25.10 -1.76 6.38
CA SER A 47 -25.62 -3.09 6.73
C SER A 47 -26.33 -3.74 5.53
N GLY A 48 -25.88 -4.94 5.14
CA GLY A 48 -26.34 -5.66 3.96
C GLY A 48 -25.37 -5.63 2.77
N ASP A 49 -24.41 -4.71 2.76
CA ASP A 49 -23.26 -4.75 1.84
C ASP A 49 -22.25 -5.82 2.31
N PRO A 50 -21.73 -6.69 1.42
CA PRO A 50 -20.77 -7.73 1.78
C PRO A 50 -19.46 -7.19 2.36
N ARG A 51 -19.14 -5.91 2.12
CA ARG A 51 -17.97 -5.21 2.65
C ARG A 51 -18.17 -4.66 4.05
N PHE A 52 -19.40 -4.67 4.55
CA PHE A 52 -19.74 -4.10 5.84
C PHE A 52 -19.09 -4.89 6.99
N GLY A 53 -18.25 -4.21 7.79
CA GLY A 53 -17.64 -4.78 9.00
C GLY A 53 -18.50 -4.57 10.23
N SER A 54 -18.61 -5.54 11.15
CA SER A 54 -19.41 -5.37 12.37
C SER A 54 -18.78 -4.46 13.43
N ALA A 55 -17.45 -4.33 13.46
CA ALA A 55 -16.74 -3.44 14.41
C ALA A 55 -16.56 -2.03 13.83
N GLY A 56 -16.31 -1.94 12.53
CA GLY A 56 -16.14 -0.67 11.84
C GLY A 56 -15.63 -0.86 10.43
N GLN A 57 -15.35 0.26 9.77
CA GLN A 57 -14.92 0.29 8.37
C GLN A 57 -13.86 1.36 8.18
N ILE A 58 -12.91 1.09 7.29
CA ILE A 58 -11.88 2.05 6.92
C ILE A 58 -11.79 2.17 5.41
N MET A 59 -11.49 3.37 4.94
CA MET A 59 -11.15 3.62 3.55
C MET A 59 -9.64 3.69 3.43
N ILE A 60 -9.08 2.94 2.50
CA ILE A 60 -7.65 2.97 2.19
C ILE A 60 -7.40 3.56 0.80
N ASP A 61 -6.24 4.17 0.59
CA ASP A 61 -5.75 4.61 -0.72
C ASP A 61 -4.38 4.05 -1.08
N ASP A 62 -4.09 3.90 -2.36
CA ASP A 62 -2.81 3.39 -2.87
C ASP A 62 -1.79 4.46 -3.29
N ARG A 63 -1.98 5.72 -2.84
CA ARG A 63 -1.16 6.89 -3.17
C ARG A 63 0.36 6.71 -2.94
N HIS A 64 0.77 5.70 -2.18
CA HIS A 64 2.17 5.51 -1.76
C HIS A 64 3.02 4.66 -2.73
N LEU A 65 2.41 3.99 -3.71
CA LEU A 65 3.13 3.11 -4.62
C LEU A 65 2.90 3.60 -6.05
N GLY A 66 3.72 4.57 -6.50
CA GLY A 66 3.64 5.20 -7.82
C GLY A 66 3.93 4.26 -9.01
N THR A 67 3.24 3.12 -9.11
CA THR A 67 3.63 1.99 -9.98
C THR A 67 2.50 1.33 -10.78
N ARG A 68 1.35 1.99 -10.93
CA ARG A 68 0.52 2.04 -12.15
C ARG A 68 -0.10 3.46 -12.18
N GLY A 69 -0.33 4.15 -13.29
CA GLY A 69 -0.23 3.92 -14.72
C GLY A 69 -1.27 4.80 -15.43
N ASP A 70 -2.43 4.95 -14.79
CA ASP A 70 -3.51 5.88 -15.14
C ASP A 70 -3.39 7.24 -14.42
N GLY A 71 -2.68 7.29 -13.30
CA GLY A 71 -2.49 8.50 -12.51
C GLY A 71 -3.72 8.86 -11.67
N GLU A 72 -4.60 7.90 -11.39
CA GLU A 72 -5.73 8.05 -10.48
C GLU A 72 -5.37 7.48 -9.10
N ILE A 73 -6.06 7.93 -8.04
CA ILE A 73 -5.96 7.29 -6.72
C ILE A 73 -7.15 6.38 -6.59
N ASP A 74 -6.88 5.09 -6.39
CA ASP A 74 -7.92 4.14 -6.06
C ASP A 74 -8.16 4.13 -4.56
N CYS A 75 -9.43 3.99 -4.19
CA CYS A 75 -9.86 3.98 -2.81
C CYS A 75 -10.79 2.82 -2.52
N LEU A 76 -10.37 1.97 -1.57
CA LEU A 76 -11.08 0.76 -1.21
C LEU A 76 -11.63 0.85 0.21
N TRP A 77 -12.92 0.58 0.38
CA TRP A 77 -13.50 0.32 1.70
C TRP A 77 -13.22 -1.09 2.19
N ILE A 78 -12.77 -1.19 3.43
CA ILE A 78 -12.48 -2.45 4.13
C ILE A 78 -13.30 -2.47 5.43
N GLY A 79 -14.22 -3.43 5.51
CA GLY A 79 -14.91 -3.74 6.75
C GLY A 79 -14.03 -4.54 7.71
N VAL A 80 -14.21 -4.30 9.00
CA VAL A 80 -13.55 -5.03 10.09
C VAL A 80 -14.60 -5.62 11.00
N ASN A 81 -14.59 -6.95 11.18
CA ASN A 81 -15.49 -7.63 12.12
C ASN A 81 -14.88 -7.79 13.51
N ASP A 82 -13.56 -7.98 13.58
CA ASP A 82 -12.84 -8.24 14.82
C ASP A 82 -12.60 -6.94 15.59
N SER A 83 -13.12 -6.86 16.82
CA SER A 83 -12.98 -5.69 17.68
C SER A 83 -11.54 -5.43 18.11
N GLU A 84 -10.71 -6.46 18.29
CA GLU A 84 -9.30 -6.28 18.66
C GLU A 84 -8.52 -5.66 17.49
N VAL A 85 -8.75 -6.15 16.26
CA VAL A 85 -8.20 -5.55 15.04
C VAL A 85 -8.66 -4.11 14.88
N TRP A 86 -9.94 -3.83 15.13
CA TRP A 86 -10.49 -2.48 15.06
C TRP A 86 -9.81 -1.53 16.05
N GLU A 87 -9.67 -1.94 17.31
CA GLU A 87 -8.98 -1.15 18.34
C GLU A 87 -7.51 -0.88 17.96
N ASP A 88 -6.81 -1.87 17.39
CA ASP A 88 -5.44 -1.69 16.89
C ASP A 88 -5.36 -0.67 15.75
N ILE A 89 -6.31 -0.70 14.81
CA ILE A 89 -6.42 0.27 13.70
C ILE A 89 -6.66 1.68 14.24
N ILE A 90 -7.68 1.90 15.07
CA ILE A 90 -8.08 3.25 15.51
C ILE A 90 -7.10 3.85 16.53
N SER A 91 -6.47 3.02 17.37
CA SER A 91 -5.45 3.49 18.30
C SER A 91 -4.15 3.84 17.58
N GLY A 92 -3.97 3.34 16.35
CA GLY A 92 -2.71 3.43 15.62
C GLY A 92 -1.56 2.71 16.33
N ASN A 93 -1.87 1.83 17.30
CA ASN A 93 -0.89 0.96 17.93
C ASN A 93 -0.46 -0.13 16.94
N ASN A 94 0.68 -0.78 17.22
CA ASN A 94 1.17 -1.92 16.45
C ASN A 94 1.43 -1.66 14.95
N GLY A 95 1.66 -0.41 14.53
CA GLY A 95 2.07 -0.13 13.14
C GLY A 95 0.97 -0.33 12.10
N CYS A 96 -0.29 -0.47 12.51
CA CYS A 96 -1.47 -0.63 11.66
C CYS A 96 -1.81 0.56 10.75
N ARG A 97 -0.89 1.52 10.61
CA ARG A 97 -0.99 2.67 9.70
C ARG A 97 -0.46 2.41 8.30
N SER A 98 0.12 1.23 8.05
CA SER A 98 0.87 1.00 6.79
C SER A 98 0.44 -0.24 6.02
N LEU A 99 -0.11 -1.26 6.69
CA LEU A 99 -0.51 -2.51 6.06
C LEU A 99 -1.84 -3.01 6.61
N ILE A 100 -2.83 -3.08 5.73
CA ILE A 100 -4.15 -3.64 6.01
C ILE A 100 -4.41 -4.73 4.98
N GLY A 101 -5.00 -5.84 5.42
CA GLY A 101 -5.18 -6.98 4.55
C GLY A 101 -6.31 -7.90 4.97
N GLY A 102 -6.46 -8.98 4.23
CA GLY A 102 -7.40 -10.06 4.48
C GLY A 102 -7.54 -10.94 3.24
N ILE A 103 -8.53 -11.83 3.26
CA ILE A 103 -8.84 -12.67 2.10
C ILE A 103 -9.61 -11.85 1.07
N ILE A 104 -9.15 -11.88 -0.17
CA ILE A 104 -9.84 -11.25 -1.30
C ILE A 104 -11.00 -12.13 -1.76
N ILE A 105 -12.18 -11.52 -1.88
CA ILE A 105 -13.36 -12.11 -2.49
C ILE A 105 -13.63 -11.38 -3.79
N ILE A 106 -13.70 -12.13 -4.88
CA ILE A 106 -14.01 -11.59 -6.20
C ILE A 106 -15.52 -11.36 -6.28
N ASP A 107 -15.91 -10.12 -6.54
CA ASP A 107 -17.31 -9.75 -6.78
C ASP A 107 -17.37 -8.72 -7.91
N PRO A 108 -17.72 -9.14 -9.14
CA PRO A 108 -17.75 -8.27 -10.30
C PRO A 108 -18.84 -7.18 -10.24
N ASN A 109 -19.71 -7.20 -9.21
CA ASN A 109 -20.74 -6.19 -9.02
C ASN A 109 -20.26 -5.00 -8.18
N LEU A 110 -19.07 -5.07 -7.58
CA LEU A 110 -18.46 -4.00 -6.80
C LEU A 110 -17.52 -3.14 -7.68
N PRO A 111 -17.24 -1.88 -7.31
CA PRO A 111 -16.45 -0.96 -8.14
C PRO A 111 -15.09 -1.52 -8.58
N HIS A 112 -14.36 -2.13 -7.66
CA HIS A 112 -13.04 -2.73 -7.93
C HIS A 112 -13.11 -4.17 -8.47
N GLY A 113 -14.31 -4.75 -8.60
CA GLY A 113 -14.49 -6.17 -8.93
C GLY A 113 -14.08 -7.14 -7.83
N PHE A 114 -13.70 -6.64 -6.65
CA PHE A 114 -13.37 -7.43 -5.47
C PHE A 114 -13.64 -6.66 -4.17
N TYR A 115 -13.55 -7.37 -3.04
CA TYR A 115 -13.45 -6.78 -1.72
C TYR A 115 -12.64 -7.66 -0.76
N ILE A 116 -12.27 -7.11 0.40
CA ILE A 116 -11.66 -7.89 1.49
C ILE A 116 -12.76 -8.43 2.39
N ASN A 117 -12.76 -9.74 2.64
CA ASN A 117 -13.70 -10.37 3.57
C ASN A 117 -13.54 -9.77 4.99
N PRO A 118 -14.56 -9.09 5.55
CA PRO A 118 -14.47 -8.44 6.85
C PRO A 118 -14.19 -9.39 8.03
N ALA A 119 -14.50 -10.68 7.88
CA ALA A 119 -14.20 -11.69 8.90
C ALA A 119 -12.71 -12.07 8.95
N THR A 120 -11.93 -11.66 7.95
CA THR A 120 -10.49 -11.97 7.83
C THR A 120 -9.63 -10.73 7.76
N SER A 121 -10.23 -9.55 7.95
CA SER A 121 -9.50 -8.29 7.97
C SER A 121 -8.48 -8.29 9.11
N PHE A 122 -7.26 -7.87 8.83
CA PHE A 122 -6.24 -7.68 9.83
C PHE A 122 -5.34 -6.50 9.45
N CYS A 123 -4.56 -6.03 10.41
CA CYS A 123 -3.49 -5.09 10.17
C CYS A 123 -2.16 -5.69 10.65
N SER A 124 -1.06 -5.26 10.07
CA SER A 124 0.26 -5.80 10.41
C SER A 124 1.34 -4.73 10.42
N TYR A 125 2.42 -5.03 11.15
CA TYR A 125 3.65 -4.25 11.13
C TYR A 125 4.74 -5.02 10.41
N GLY A 126 5.47 -4.33 9.55
CA GLY A 126 6.67 -4.86 8.91
C GLY A 126 6.54 -4.86 7.40
N VAL A 127 7.43 -4.12 6.77
CA VAL A 127 7.56 -4.05 5.32
C VAL A 127 8.24 -5.34 4.88
N ILE A 128 7.49 -6.27 4.31
CA ILE A 128 8.05 -7.18 3.32
C ILE A 128 7.42 -6.74 2.00
N PRO A 129 8.05 -5.82 1.25
CA PRO A 129 7.52 -5.28 0.00
C PRO A 129 7.06 -6.38 -0.97
N GLU A 130 7.71 -7.54 -0.92
CA GLU A 130 7.41 -8.71 -1.73
C GLU A 130 6.07 -9.38 -1.38
N LEU A 131 5.49 -9.06 -0.21
CA LEU A 131 4.21 -9.57 0.27
C LEU A 131 3.07 -8.56 0.16
N SER A 132 3.36 -7.31 -0.15
CA SER A 132 2.35 -6.27 -0.37
C SER A 132 1.86 -6.22 -1.82
N THR A 133 0.62 -5.80 -1.99
CA THR A 133 -0.01 -5.51 -3.29
C THR A 133 -0.59 -4.09 -3.29
N THR A 134 -0.97 -3.58 -4.46
CA THR A 134 -1.80 -2.38 -4.63
C THR A 134 -3.23 -2.76 -4.99
N ILE A 135 -4.14 -1.79 -4.95
CA ILE A 135 -5.51 -1.96 -5.42
C ILE A 135 -5.49 -2.29 -6.92
N ASP A 136 -4.78 -1.50 -7.73
CA ASP A 136 -4.64 -1.76 -9.18
C ASP A 136 -4.20 -3.19 -9.54
N TRP A 137 -3.25 -3.73 -8.77
CA TRP A 137 -2.70 -5.06 -9.08
C TRP A 137 -3.75 -6.12 -8.88
N VAL A 138 -4.56 -5.98 -7.83
CA VAL A 138 -5.69 -6.88 -7.58
C VAL A 138 -6.77 -6.70 -8.63
N GLU A 139 -7.12 -5.46 -9.01
CA GLU A 139 -8.10 -5.22 -10.08
C GLU A 139 -7.69 -5.84 -11.42
N ALA A 140 -6.39 -5.80 -11.72
CA ALA A 140 -5.88 -6.31 -12.99
C ALA A 140 -5.92 -7.84 -13.08
N ASP A 141 -5.87 -8.55 -11.95
CA ASP A 141 -5.87 -10.01 -11.91
C ASP A 141 -6.41 -10.53 -10.56
N PRO A 142 -7.71 -10.34 -10.26
CA PRO A 142 -8.26 -10.66 -8.96
C PRO A 142 -8.24 -12.16 -8.68
N GLU A 143 -8.27 -13.00 -9.72
CA GLU A 143 -8.13 -14.46 -9.62
C GLU A 143 -6.78 -14.85 -9.03
N LYS A 144 -5.68 -14.30 -9.53
CA LYS A 144 -4.34 -14.54 -8.98
C LYS A 144 -4.29 -14.20 -7.49
N PHE A 145 -4.84 -13.06 -7.10
CA PHE A 145 -4.75 -12.57 -5.72
C PHE A 145 -5.74 -13.23 -4.75
N SER A 146 -6.88 -13.74 -5.24
CA SER A 146 -7.82 -14.54 -4.44
C SER A 146 -7.21 -15.86 -3.93
N SER A 147 -6.16 -16.35 -4.60
CA SER A 147 -5.40 -17.54 -4.17
C SER A 147 -4.22 -17.21 -3.24
N GLY A 148 -3.88 -15.92 -3.08
CA GLY A 148 -2.93 -15.40 -2.10
C GLY A 148 -1.93 -14.40 -2.69
N CYS A 149 -1.52 -13.41 -1.88
CA CYS A 149 -0.41 -12.51 -2.20
C CYS A 149 0.92 -13.08 -1.69
N GLY A 150 1.86 -13.29 -2.61
CA GLY A 150 3.31 -13.19 -2.36
C GLY A 150 3.99 -14.12 -1.33
N GLY A 151 3.26 -14.88 -0.52
CA GLY A 151 3.87 -15.73 0.52
C GLY A 151 3.04 -16.00 1.79
N TYR A 152 1.84 -15.42 1.94
CA TYR A 152 1.01 -15.67 3.13
C TYR A 152 0.22 -16.99 3.09
N GLY A 153 0.10 -17.65 1.93
CA GLY A 153 -0.84 -18.76 1.78
C GLY A 153 -2.30 -18.33 1.96
N ASP A 154 -3.23 -19.23 1.65
CA ASP A 154 -4.66 -19.11 1.98
C ASP A 154 -5.42 -17.85 1.48
N GLY A 155 -5.03 -17.27 0.34
CA GLY A 155 -5.81 -16.16 -0.25
C GLY A 155 -5.61 -14.80 0.42
N ILE A 156 -4.67 -14.68 1.36
CA ILE A 156 -4.42 -13.45 2.10
C ILE A 156 -3.63 -12.44 1.27
N CYS A 157 -4.10 -11.20 1.26
CA CYS A 157 -3.44 -10.07 0.64
C CYS A 157 -3.29 -8.88 1.57
N LEU A 158 -2.15 -8.19 1.46
CA LEU A 158 -1.79 -7.02 2.25
C LEU A 158 -1.61 -5.83 1.33
N PHE A 159 -2.34 -4.76 1.62
CA PHE A 159 -2.28 -3.52 0.88
C PHE A 159 -1.36 -2.56 1.61
N TRP A 160 -0.37 -2.03 0.89
CA TRP A 160 0.34 -0.85 1.34
C TRP A 160 -0.52 0.36 1.03
N ALA A 161 -1.16 0.92 2.04
CA ALA A 161 -2.18 1.91 1.81
C ALA A 161 -2.31 2.89 2.97
N ASN A 162 -2.68 4.14 2.66
CA ASN A 162 -2.97 5.14 3.68
C ASN A 162 -4.43 5.00 4.12
N ILE A 163 -4.68 4.99 5.42
CA ILE A 163 -6.04 5.12 5.93
C ILE A 163 -6.51 6.56 5.71
N ARG A 164 -7.54 6.74 4.89
CA ARG A 164 -8.18 8.03 4.62
C ARG A 164 -9.30 8.35 5.58
N GLU A 165 -10.15 7.36 5.82
CA GLU A 165 -11.38 7.52 6.57
C GLU A 165 -11.58 6.33 7.50
N VAL A 166 -12.19 6.59 8.64
CA VAL A 166 -12.51 5.60 9.67
C VAL A 166 -13.95 5.84 10.11
N VAL A 167 -14.80 4.84 9.94
CA VAL A 167 -16.22 4.88 10.28
C VAL A 167 -16.51 3.77 11.30
N PRO A 168 -16.70 4.11 12.59
CA PRO A 168 -17.13 3.14 13.59
C PRO A 168 -18.58 2.73 13.32
N ASN A 169 -18.87 1.45 13.46
CA ASN A 169 -20.24 0.95 13.40
C ASN A 169 -20.81 0.85 14.83
N GLN A 170 -22.04 1.33 15.01
CA GLN A 170 -22.78 1.29 16.27
C GLN A 170 -23.75 0.11 16.32
#